data_AF-A0A7S0FIM7-F1
#
_entry.id   AF-A0A7S0FIM7-F1
#
_cell.length_a   1.000
_cell.length_b   1.000
_cell.length_c   1.000
_cell.angle_alpha   90.00
_cell.angle_beta   90.00
_cell.angle_gamma   90.00
#
_symmetry.space_group_name_H-M   'P 1'
#
loop_
_entity.id
_entity.type
_entity.pdbx_description
1 polymer ?
#
loop_
_entity_poly.entity_id
_entity_poly.type
_entity_poly.pdbx_seq_one_letter_code
_entity_poly.pdbx_strand_id
1 'polypeptide(L)'
;YHDYASLSDAFLNDQKSTFEKSQTELMLLSKRSVCFPVKIMILIEECQRRGKTDIVAWNSNGRAFKVWDHVRFENEILPLYLESSKYSSFLRQLNLYGFSRFSGGVDKGCYYHPKFLRGLPWIASTIQRTKVNGRKSRKAGNPDAEPRLETYSRLGSPTKDSTYWKLHEALKGAGGERPVASGKQSKKKK
;
A
#
# COMPACT_ATOMS: atom_id res chain seq x y z
N TYR A 1 16.13 4.53 -14.01
CA TYR A 1 15.25 3.81 -13.07
C TYR A 1 15.79 4.15 -11.68
N HIS A 2 15.14 5.03 -10.91
CA HIS A 2 15.63 5.40 -9.58
C HIS A 2 15.10 4.40 -8.56
N ASP A 3 15.99 3.60 -8.00
CA ASP A 3 15.70 2.74 -6.85
C ASP A 3 15.69 3.61 -5.59
N TYR A 4 14.51 4.14 -5.24
CA TYR A 4 14.36 4.94 -4.03
C TYR A 4 14.56 4.11 -2.75
N ALA A 5 14.54 2.77 -2.86
CA ALA A 5 14.73 1.90 -1.71
C ALA A 5 16.19 1.91 -1.22
N SER A 6 17.15 2.13 -2.13
CA SER A 6 18.58 2.15 -1.82
C SER A 6 19.12 3.54 -1.45
N LEU A 7 18.31 4.59 -1.54
CA LEU A 7 18.72 5.96 -1.22
C LEU A 7 18.83 6.17 0.30
N SER A 8 19.82 6.97 0.70
CA SER A 8 20.01 7.36 2.10
C SER A 8 18.86 8.25 2.59
N ASP A 9 18.58 8.19 3.89
CA ASP A 9 17.52 9.00 4.51
C ASP A 9 17.78 10.50 4.36
N ALA A 10 19.05 10.92 4.30
CA ALA A 10 19.44 12.30 4.06
C ALA A 10 19.03 12.78 2.65
N PHE A 11 19.23 11.96 1.62
CA PHE A 11 18.82 12.29 0.26
C PHE A 11 17.29 12.25 0.11
N LEU A 12 16.63 11.29 0.74
CA LEU A 12 15.17 11.24 0.78
C LEU A 12 14.59 12.47 1.47
N ASN A 13 15.20 12.95 2.56
CA ASN A 13 14.79 14.15 3.28
C ASN A 13 15.08 15.46 2.51
N ASP A 14 16.19 15.52 1.78
CA ASP A 14 16.53 16.66 0.92
C ASP A 14 15.48 16.82 -0.21
N GLN A 15 15.18 15.73 -0.92
CA GLN A 15 14.15 15.72 -1.97
C GLN A 15 12.72 15.93 -1.43
N LYS A 16 12.48 15.57 -0.16
CA LYS A 16 11.20 15.72 0.54
C LYS A 16 10.81 17.19 0.73
N SER A 17 11.78 18.06 1.05
CA SER A 17 11.53 19.48 1.38
C SER A 17 10.74 20.24 0.31
N THR A 18 11.03 19.99 -0.98
CA THR A 18 10.44 20.73 -2.11
C THR A 18 9.28 19.98 -2.77
N PHE A 19 9.32 18.65 -2.79
CA PHE A 19 8.39 17.82 -3.57
C PHE A 19 7.22 17.27 -2.75
N GLU A 20 7.38 17.06 -1.43
CA GLU A 20 6.33 16.50 -0.57
C GLU A 20 5.13 17.45 -0.43
N LYS A 21 5.39 18.73 -0.14
CA LYS A 21 4.33 19.71 0.14
C LYS A 21 3.40 19.87 -1.06
N SER A 22 3.94 20.14 -2.24
CA SER A 22 3.16 20.34 -3.47
C SER A 22 2.39 19.10 -3.89
N GLN A 23 3.01 17.91 -3.89
CA GLN A 23 2.33 16.67 -4.29
C GLN A 23 1.27 16.24 -3.28
N THR A 24 1.54 16.37 -1.98
CA THR A 24 0.56 16.00 -0.95
C THR A 24 -0.59 16.99 -0.91
N GLU A 25 -0.31 18.29 -1.07
CA GLU A 25 -1.33 19.33 -1.20
C GLU A 25 -2.17 19.12 -2.47
N LEU A 26 -1.57 18.74 -3.60
CA LEU A 26 -2.31 18.33 -4.79
C LEU A 26 -3.17 17.09 -4.54
N MET A 27 -2.70 16.08 -3.80
CA MET A 27 -3.53 14.91 -3.43
C MET A 27 -4.69 15.29 -2.50
N LEU A 28 -4.46 16.22 -1.58
CA LEU A 28 -5.46 16.76 -0.66
C LEU A 28 -6.51 17.61 -1.41
N LEU A 29 -6.06 18.48 -2.32
CA LEU A 29 -6.90 19.36 -3.12
C LEU A 29 -7.67 18.61 -4.21
N SER A 30 -7.07 17.57 -4.78
CA SER A 30 -7.66 16.83 -5.89
C SER A 30 -8.98 16.16 -5.50
N LYS A 31 -9.20 15.77 -4.22
CA LYS A 31 -10.39 15.06 -3.68
C LYS A 31 -10.89 13.87 -4.53
N ARG A 32 -10.22 13.52 -5.63
CA ARG A 32 -10.63 12.60 -6.68
C ARG A 32 -9.54 11.55 -6.81
N SER A 33 -9.82 10.43 -6.15
CA SER A 33 -9.14 9.14 -6.27
C SER A 33 -7.62 9.18 -6.03
N VAL A 34 -7.26 9.17 -4.76
CA VAL A 34 -5.92 8.75 -4.34
C VAL A 34 -5.60 7.41 -4.99
N CYS A 35 -4.42 7.33 -5.62
CA CYS A 35 -4.06 6.15 -6.40
C CYS A 35 -3.93 4.91 -5.51
N PHE A 36 -4.07 3.73 -6.12
CA PHE A 36 -4.06 2.45 -5.40
C PHE A 36 -2.86 2.27 -4.46
N PRO A 37 -1.60 2.54 -4.85
CA PRO A 37 -0.46 2.39 -3.95
C PRO A 37 -0.61 3.23 -2.67
N VAL A 38 -0.99 4.50 -2.79
CA VAL A 38 -1.16 5.38 -1.62
C VAL A 38 -2.30 4.88 -0.73
N LYS A 39 -3.41 4.38 -1.30
CA LYS A 39 -4.49 3.75 -0.51
C LYS A 39 -4.00 2.55 0.31
N ILE A 40 -3.13 1.71 -0.25
CA ILE A 40 -2.56 0.57 0.47
C ILE A 40 -1.63 1.03 1.59
N MET A 41 -0.81 2.05 1.37
CA MET A 41 0.05 2.62 2.42
C MET A 41 -0.77 3.10 3.62
N ILE A 42 -1.87 3.81 3.35
CA ILE A 42 -2.81 4.32 4.35
C ILE A 42 -3.50 3.18 5.10
N LEU A 43 -3.98 2.18 4.37
CA LEU A 43 -4.61 0.99 4.94
C LEU A 43 -3.69 0.26 5.91
N ILE A 44 -2.43 0.00 5.54
CA ILE A 44 -1.50 -0.79 6.37
C ILE A 44 -1.18 -0.04 7.66
N GLU A 45 -0.92 1.27 7.57
CA GLU A 45 -0.61 2.08 8.76
C GLU A 45 -1.79 2.16 9.71
N GLU A 46 -3.01 2.26 9.18
CA GLU A 46 -4.22 2.27 10.00
C GLU A 46 -4.50 0.91 10.65
N CYS A 47 -4.18 -0.20 9.97
CA CYS A 47 -4.21 -1.53 10.59
C CYS A 47 -3.21 -1.62 11.73
N GLN A 48 -1.98 -1.15 11.54
CA GLN A 48 -0.96 -1.12 12.56
C GLN A 48 -1.38 -0.26 13.77
N ARG A 49 -1.95 0.93 13.53
CA ARG A 49 -2.46 1.80 14.59
C ARG A 49 -3.62 1.17 15.38
N ARG A 50 -4.46 0.38 14.73
CA ARG A 50 -5.58 -0.35 15.35
C ARG A 50 -5.17 -1.68 15.98
N GLY A 51 -3.88 -2.04 15.97
CA GLY A 51 -3.39 -3.31 16.50
C GLY A 51 -3.75 -4.53 15.66
N LYS A 52 -4.11 -4.36 14.38
CA LYS A 52 -4.44 -5.44 13.44
C LYS A 52 -3.22 -5.94 12.65
N THR A 53 -2.05 -5.99 13.28
CA THR A 53 -0.77 -6.38 12.66
C THR A 53 -0.71 -7.87 12.32
N ASP A 54 -1.58 -8.67 12.95
CA ASP A 54 -1.82 -10.08 12.68
C ASP A 54 -2.58 -10.34 11.36
N ILE A 55 -3.20 -9.31 10.78
CA ILE A 55 -3.86 -9.39 9.47
C ILE A 55 -2.91 -8.91 8.38
N VAL A 56 -2.39 -7.69 8.52
CA VAL A 56 -1.48 -7.05 7.56
C VAL A 56 -0.55 -6.11 8.31
N ALA A 57 0.74 -6.14 7.96
CA ALA A 57 1.73 -5.27 8.58
C ALA A 57 2.87 -4.93 7.63
N TRP A 58 3.53 -3.81 7.90
CA TRP A 58 4.86 -3.53 7.37
C TRP A 58 5.87 -4.57 7.86
N ASN A 59 6.89 -4.84 7.07
CA ASN A 59 8.08 -5.52 7.57
C ASN A 59 8.87 -4.58 8.51
N SER A 60 9.88 -5.13 9.17
CA SER A 60 10.64 -4.44 10.23
C SER A 60 11.33 -3.15 9.79
N ASN A 61 11.65 -3.00 8.49
CA ASN A 61 12.30 -1.83 7.92
C ASN A 61 11.35 -0.88 7.15
N GLY A 62 10.06 -1.21 7.01
CA GLY A 62 9.08 -0.37 6.31
C GLY A 62 9.25 -0.28 4.78
N ARG A 63 9.97 -1.24 4.17
CA ARG A 63 10.21 -1.29 2.71
C ARG A 63 9.28 -2.27 1.99
N ALA A 64 8.66 -3.17 2.74
CA ALA A 64 7.72 -4.16 2.23
C ALA A 64 6.59 -4.39 3.22
N PHE A 65 5.52 -5.06 2.80
CA PHE A 65 4.43 -5.43 3.69
C PHE A 65 4.00 -6.88 3.46
N LYS A 66 3.37 -7.48 4.46
CA LYS A 66 2.87 -8.85 4.39
C LYS A 66 1.42 -8.91 4.83
N VAL A 67 0.62 -9.68 4.09
CA VAL A 67 -0.72 -10.08 4.51
C VAL A 67 -0.58 -11.47 5.12
N TRP A 68 -0.95 -11.60 6.39
CA TRP A 68 -0.84 -12.83 7.17
C TRP A 68 -2.14 -13.63 7.12
N ASP A 69 -3.27 -12.96 7.37
CA ASP A 69 -4.60 -13.56 7.28
C ASP A 69 -5.36 -12.98 6.08
N HIS A 70 -5.39 -13.74 4.98
CA HIS A 70 -6.04 -13.32 3.76
C HIS A 70 -7.57 -13.22 3.91
N VAL A 71 -8.19 -14.05 4.74
CA VAL A 71 -9.64 -14.11 4.91
C VAL A 71 -10.12 -12.91 5.70
N ARG A 72 -9.47 -12.60 6.82
CA ARG A 72 -9.77 -11.41 7.61
C ARG A 72 -9.40 -10.14 6.85
N PHE A 73 -8.32 -10.15 6.06
CA PHE A 73 -8.00 -9.02 5.19
C PHE A 73 -9.09 -8.75 4.15
N GLU A 74 -9.61 -9.81 3.49
CA GLU A 74 -10.69 -9.72 2.51
C GLU A 74 -12.00 -9.18 3.12
N ASN A 75 -12.36 -9.68 4.31
CA ASN A 75 -13.67 -9.41 4.90
C ASN A 75 -13.71 -8.16 5.79
N GLU A 76 -12.62 -7.87 6.53
CA GLU A 76 -12.60 -6.77 7.50
C GLU A 76 -11.94 -5.50 6.96
N ILE A 77 -10.93 -5.63 6.09
CA ILE A 77 -10.05 -4.52 5.74
C ILE A 77 -10.36 -3.98 4.35
N LEU A 78 -10.33 -4.83 3.32
CA LEU A 78 -10.54 -4.38 1.94
C LEU A 78 -11.82 -3.57 1.69
N PRO A 79 -13.00 -3.92 2.26
CA PRO A 79 -14.23 -3.16 2.06
C PRO A 79 -14.16 -1.72 2.55
N LEU A 80 -13.29 -1.42 3.52
CA LEU A 80 -13.14 -0.09 4.10
C LEU A 80 -12.37 0.85 3.17
N TYR A 81 -11.35 0.36 2.45
CA TYR A 81 -10.41 1.21 1.69
C TYR A 81 -10.46 1.07 0.17
N LEU A 82 -10.87 -0.10 -0.34
CA LEU A 82 -10.90 -0.38 -1.78
C LEU A 82 -12.33 -0.58 -2.28
N GLU A 83 -12.57 -0.38 -3.57
CA GLU A 83 -13.88 -0.57 -4.20
C GLU A 83 -14.28 -2.04 -4.29
N SER A 84 -13.31 -2.93 -4.51
CA SER A 84 -13.51 -4.38 -4.48
C SER A 84 -13.02 -4.94 -3.16
N SER A 85 -13.86 -5.72 -2.50
CA SER A 85 -13.48 -6.44 -1.29
C SER A 85 -12.68 -7.71 -1.56
N LYS A 86 -12.59 -8.19 -2.80
CA LYS A 86 -11.98 -9.49 -3.13
C LYS A 86 -10.46 -9.47 -3.07
N TYR A 87 -9.86 -10.48 -2.43
CA TYR A 87 -8.41 -10.60 -2.33
C TYR A 87 -7.75 -10.81 -3.70
N SER A 88 -8.41 -11.54 -4.61
CA SER A 88 -7.94 -11.74 -5.98
C SER A 88 -7.84 -10.42 -6.77
N SER A 89 -8.81 -9.51 -6.58
CA SER A 89 -8.78 -8.16 -7.15
C SER A 89 -7.61 -7.35 -6.58
N PHE A 90 -7.35 -7.46 -5.28
CA PHE A 90 -6.20 -6.82 -4.64
C PHE A 90 -4.87 -7.33 -5.21
N LEU A 91 -4.68 -8.65 -5.31
CA LEU A 91 -3.50 -9.24 -5.95
C LEU A 91 -3.34 -8.77 -7.40
N ARG A 92 -4.46 -8.69 -8.14
CA ARG A 92 -4.45 -8.21 -9.52
C ARG A 92 -3.98 -6.76 -9.61
N GLN A 93 -4.38 -5.90 -8.69
CA GLN A 93 -3.92 -4.52 -8.61
C GLN A 93 -2.42 -4.47 -8.27
N LEU A 94 -1.96 -5.17 -7.23
CA LEU A 94 -0.52 -5.26 -6.93
C LEU A 94 0.30 -5.65 -8.17
N ASN A 95 -0.19 -6.65 -8.90
CA ASN A 95 0.39 -7.11 -10.13
C ASN A 95 0.43 -6.04 -11.23
N LEU A 96 -0.60 -5.22 -11.37
CA LEU A 96 -0.64 -4.13 -12.35
C LEU A 96 0.33 -3.00 -12.01
N TYR A 97 0.54 -2.75 -10.72
CA TYR A 97 1.44 -1.71 -10.21
C TYR A 97 2.88 -2.21 -10.03
N GLY A 98 3.19 -3.44 -10.48
CA GLY A 98 4.55 -3.93 -10.51
C GLY A 98 5.12 -4.42 -9.18
N PHE A 99 4.27 -4.66 -8.17
CA PHE A 99 4.74 -5.27 -6.92
C PHE A 99 5.24 -6.69 -7.17
N SER A 100 6.40 -7.02 -6.59
CA SER A 100 6.92 -8.38 -6.51
C SER A 100 6.55 -9.01 -5.17
N ARG A 101 6.46 -10.34 -5.13
CA ARG A 101 6.29 -11.10 -3.90
C ARG A 101 7.55 -11.91 -3.65
N PHE A 102 8.15 -11.74 -2.49
CA PHE A 102 9.32 -12.49 -2.06
C PHE A 102 8.99 -13.99 -1.97
N SER A 103 9.83 -14.81 -2.58
CA SER A 103 9.65 -16.25 -2.68
C SER A 103 10.40 -17.03 -1.61
N GLY A 104 11.47 -16.44 -1.06
CA GLY A 104 12.34 -17.04 -0.05
C GLY A 104 12.84 -16.06 1.02
N GLY A 105 13.71 -16.55 1.89
CA GLY A 105 14.36 -15.75 2.94
C GLY A 105 13.44 -15.30 4.08
N VAL A 106 13.96 -14.37 4.89
CA VAL A 106 13.26 -13.79 6.06
C VAL A 106 12.01 -13.02 5.63
N ASP A 107 12.07 -12.35 4.48
CA ASP A 107 10.96 -11.59 3.89
C ASP A 107 10.00 -12.46 3.06
N LYS A 108 10.07 -13.80 3.14
CA LYS A 108 9.21 -14.69 2.34
C LYS A 108 7.73 -14.32 2.49
N GLY A 109 7.09 -14.13 1.33
CA GLY A 109 5.68 -13.78 1.22
C GLY A 109 5.38 -12.28 1.34
N CYS A 110 6.36 -11.43 1.65
CA CYS A 110 6.22 -9.98 1.63
C CYS A 110 6.04 -9.47 0.18
N TYR A 111 5.27 -8.39 0.04
CA TYR A 111 5.11 -7.62 -1.19
C TYR A 111 6.01 -6.40 -1.17
N TYR A 112 6.74 -6.19 -2.25
CA TYR A 112 7.75 -5.15 -2.37
C TYR A 112 7.63 -4.37 -3.66
N HIS A 113 7.96 -3.08 -3.57
CA HIS A 113 8.17 -2.22 -4.72
C HIS A 113 9.18 -1.13 -4.33
N PRO A 114 10.19 -0.81 -5.17
CA PRO A 114 11.26 0.15 -4.84
C PRO A 114 10.79 1.55 -4.40
N LYS A 115 9.61 1.94 -4.88
CA LYS A 115 8.97 3.24 -4.62
C LYS A 115 7.86 3.19 -3.55
N PHE A 116 7.62 2.02 -2.96
CA PHE A 116 6.59 1.83 -1.95
C PHE A 116 7.21 1.82 -0.56
N LEU A 117 7.45 3.02 -0.05
CA LEU A 117 8.22 3.25 1.17
C LEU A 117 7.31 3.80 2.27
N ARG A 118 7.35 3.18 3.45
CA ARG A 118 6.50 3.56 4.58
C ARG A 118 6.60 5.06 4.87
N GLY A 119 5.44 5.72 4.95
CA GLY A 119 5.36 7.14 5.27
C GLY A 119 5.71 8.13 4.16
N LEU A 120 5.99 7.65 2.95
CA LEU A 120 6.38 8.49 1.81
C LEU A 120 5.31 8.43 0.69
N PRO A 121 4.10 8.98 0.89
CA PRO A 121 2.99 8.86 -0.06
C PRO A 121 3.29 9.54 -1.40
N TRP A 122 4.11 10.59 -1.43
CA TRP A 122 4.52 11.26 -2.67
C TRP A 122 5.42 10.39 -3.55
N ILE A 123 6.17 9.44 -2.98
CA ILE A 123 6.95 8.48 -3.79
C ILE A 123 6.01 7.40 -4.31
N ALA A 124 5.13 6.89 -3.45
CA ALA A 124 4.16 5.87 -3.83
C ALA A 124 3.18 6.34 -4.91
N SER A 125 2.85 7.63 -4.96
CA SER A 125 1.99 8.19 -6.02
C SER A 125 2.63 8.13 -7.41
N THR A 126 3.96 8.07 -7.50
CA THR A 126 4.68 7.95 -8.78
C THR A 126 4.68 6.52 -9.35
N ILE A 127 4.12 5.55 -8.63
CA ILE A 127 4.01 4.16 -9.11
C ILE A 127 2.87 4.09 -10.13
N GLN A 128 3.23 3.80 -11.37
CA GLN A 128 2.28 3.79 -12.48
C GLN A 128 1.70 2.40 -12.73
N ARG A 129 0.42 2.38 -13.11
CA ARG A 129 -0.27 1.17 -13.52
C ARG A 129 0.20 0.74 -14.90
N THR A 130 0.61 -0.51 -15.04
CA THR A 130 0.98 -1.10 -16.34
C THR A 130 -0.25 -1.25 -17.23
N LYS A 131 -0.18 -0.75 -18.47
CA LYS A 131 -1.19 -1.01 -19.51
C LYS A 131 -1.10 -2.48 -19.94
N VAL A 132 -2.21 -3.20 -19.86
CA VAL A 132 -2.26 -4.64 -20.13
C VAL A 132 -2.39 -4.85 -21.64
N ASN A 133 -1.26 -5.00 -22.32
CA ASN A 133 -1.22 -5.34 -23.74
C ASN A 133 -0.91 -6.85 -23.87
N GLY A 134 -1.95 -7.68 -23.87
CA GLY A 134 -1.85 -9.15 -24.02
C GLY A 134 -1.53 -9.94 -22.74
N ARG A 135 -1.72 -11.27 -22.81
CA ARG A 135 -1.38 -12.21 -21.71
C ARG A 135 0.12 -12.50 -21.71
N LYS A 136 0.91 -11.66 -21.02
CA LYS A 136 2.28 -12.04 -20.65
C LYS A 136 2.24 -12.88 -19.38
N SER A 137 2.66 -14.14 -19.46
CA SER A 137 2.92 -14.95 -18.27
C SER A 137 4.10 -14.38 -17.52
N ARG A 138 4.02 -14.30 -16.19
CA ARG A 138 5.17 -13.92 -15.37
C ARG A 138 6.11 -15.11 -15.23
N LYS A 139 7.42 -14.85 -15.34
CA LYS A 139 8.43 -15.80 -14.89
C LYS A 139 8.31 -15.95 -13.37
N ALA A 140 8.57 -17.16 -12.86
CA ALA A 140 8.66 -17.41 -11.42
C ALA A 140 9.65 -16.43 -10.77
N GLY A 141 9.39 -16.05 -9.52
CA GLY A 141 10.32 -15.22 -8.76
C GLY A 141 11.68 -15.92 -8.64
N ASN A 142 12.76 -15.17 -8.87
CA ASN A 142 14.11 -15.66 -8.63
C ASN A 142 14.56 -15.17 -7.25
N PRO A 143 14.63 -16.03 -6.22
CA PRO A 143 15.01 -15.63 -4.87
C PRO A 143 16.40 -15.00 -4.81
N ASP A 144 17.32 -15.40 -5.70
CA ASP A 144 18.69 -14.86 -5.72
C ASP A 144 18.77 -13.43 -6.27
N ALA A 145 17.74 -12.98 -6.99
CA ALA A 145 17.63 -11.62 -7.51
C ALA A 145 16.77 -10.71 -6.63
N GLU A 146 16.24 -11.21 -5.51
CA GLU A 146 15.42 -10.44 -4.58
C GLU A 146 16.32 -9.51 -3.71
N PRO A 147 15.92 -8.25 -3.49
CA PRO A 147 16.74 -7.32 -2.71
C PRO A 147 16.78 -7.75 -1.24
N ARG A 148 17.97 -7.70 -0.64
CA ARG A 148 18.17 -7.98 0.79
C ARG A 148 17.71 -6.79 1.61
N LEU A 149 16.43 -6.75 1.98
CA LEU A 149 15.84 -5.57 2.64
C LEU A 149 16.52 -5.23 3.97
N GLU A 150 17.14 -6.21 4.65
CA GLU A 150 17.91 -6.00 5.89
C GLU A 150 19.07 -5.00 5.74
N THR A 151 19.60 -4.79 4.53
CA THR A 151 20.69 -3.82 4.32
C THR A 151 20.20 -2.38 4.19
N TYR A 152 18.89 -2.17 4.03
CA TYR A 152 18.32 -0.83 3.88
C TYR A 152 18.01 -0.17 5.22
N SER A 153 18.16 1.16 5.28
CA SER A 153 17.75 1.94 6.45
C SER A 153 16.29 1.72 6.80
N ARG A 154 16.04 1.58 8.10
CA ARG A 154 14.70 1.41 8.67
C ARG A 154 13.89 2.70 8.51
N LEU A 155 12.74 2.58 7.87
CA LEU A 155 11.71 3.60 7.83
C LEU A 155 10.78 3.45 9.03
N GLY A 156 10.81 4.45 9.92
CA GLY A 156 9.94 4.51 11.10
C GLY A 156 8.47 4.76 10.76
N SER A 157 7.63 4.73 11.80
CA SER A 157 6.25 5.20 11.69
C SER A 157 6.24 6.70 11.32
N PRO A 158 5.34 7.15 10.43
CA PRO A 158 5.12 8.58 10.22
C PRO A 158 4.75 9.26 11.53
N THR A 159 5.25 10.48 11.74
CA THR A 159 4.85 11.29 12.89
C THR A 159 3.42 11.81 12.70
N LYS A 160 2.72 12.12 13.80
CA LYS A 160 1.30 12.57 13.76
C LYS A 160 1.11 13.88 13.00
N ASP A 161 2.13 14.73 13.00
CA ASP A 161 2.20 16.04 12.35
C ASP A 161 2.60 15.96 10.86
N SER A 162 2.98 14.78 10.37
CA SER A 162 3.39 14.57 8.98
C SER A 162 2.26 14.83 7.99
N THR A 163 2.63 15.22 6.77
CA THR A 163 1.68 15.42 5.66
C THR A 163 0.89 14.14 5.35
N TYR A 164 1.51 12.98 5.61
CA TYR A 164 0.89 11.67 5.50
C TYR A 164 -0.35 11.54 6.41
N TRP A 165 -0.27 11.97 7.66
CA TRP A 165 -1.42 11.86 8.58
C TRP A 165 -2.52 12.86 8.22
N LYS A 166 -2.15 14.04 7.71
CA LYS A 166 -3.11 15.01 7.15
C LYS A 166 -3.88 14.41 5.97
N LEU A 167 -3.19 13.72 5.06
CA LEU A 167 -3.81 12.99 3.94
C LEU A 167 -4.72 11.85 4.43
N HIS A 168 -4.26 11.09 5.41
CA HIS A 168 -5.01 10.00 6.02
C HIS A 168 -6.36 10.49 6.61
N GLU A 169 -6.34 11.55 7.42
CA GLU A 169 -7.55 12.12 8.02
C GLU A 169 -8.48 12.73 6.97
N ALA A 170 -7.94 13.44 5.97
CA ALA A 170 -8.74 14.01 4.89
C ALA A 170 -9.51 12.94 4.09
N LEU A 171 -8.91 11.77 3.86
CA LEU A 171 -9.55 10.67 3.14
C LEU A 171 -10.59 9.93 3.99
N LYS A 172 -10.45 9.91 5.31
CA LYS A 172 -11.49 9.43 6.22
C LYS A 172 -12.67 10.38 6.29
N GLY A 173 -12.43 11.69 6.38
CA GLY A 173 -13.48 12.71 6.45
C GLY A 173 -14.29 12.86 5.17
N ALA A 174 -13.68 12.59 4.00
CA ALA A 174 -14.37 12.63 2.70
C ALA A 174 -15.16 11.34 2.37
N GLY A 175 -14.93 10.26 3.12
CA GLY A 175 -15.61 8.99 2.99
C GLY A 175 -16.19 8.59 4.35
N GLY A 176 -17.21 9.34 4.78
CA GLY A 176 -18.12 8.86 5.82
C GLY A 176 -18.49 7.41 5.50
N GLU A 177 -18.37 6.57 6.53
CA GLU A 177 -18.77 5.16 6.57
C GLU A 177 -19.43 4.70 5.28
N ARG A 178 -18.69 3.99 4.40
CA ARG A 178 -19.36 3.29 3.31
C ARG A 178 -20.40 2.39 3.97
N PRO A 179 -21.69 2.57 3.69
CA PRO A 179 -22.73 1.82 4.37
C PRO A 179 -22.43 0.34 4.12
N VAL A 180 -22.27 -0.40 5.21
CA VAL A 180 -22.21 -1.85 5.18
C VAL A 180 -23.44 -2.27 4.39
N ALA A 181 -23.25 -2.87 3.22
CA ALA A 181 -24.34 -3.39 2.42
C ALA A 181 -25.06 -4.44 3.29
N SER A 182 -26.19 -4.03 3.87
CA SER A 182 -27.06 -4.88 4.65
C SER A 182 -27.47 -6.06 3.79
N GLY A 183 -27.27 -7.26 4.33
CA GLY A 183 -27.54 -8.50 3.63
C GLY A 183 -28.97 -8.52 3.09
N LYS A 184 -29.12 -8.77 1.79
CA LYS A 184 -30.41 -9.15 1.23
C LYS A 184 -30.77 -10.52 1.81
N GLN A 185 -31.64 -10.54 2.82
CA GLN A 185 -32.43 -11.72 3.17
C GLN A 185 -33.27 -12.09 1.94
N SER A 186 -32.95 -13.24 1.33
CA SER A 186 -33.82 -13.91 0.37
C SER A 186 -35.12 -14.30 1.07
N LYS A 187 -36.19 -13.52 0.86
CA LYS A 187 -37.57 -13.99 1.06
C LYS A 187 -37.90 -14.95 -0.08
N LYS A 188 -37.84 -16.25 0.20
CA LYS A 188 -38.60 -17.27 -0.54
C LYS A 188 -40.09 -16.89 -0.45
N LYS A 189 -40.75 -16.71 -1.59
CA LYS A 189 -42.20 -16.52 -1.68
C LYS A 189 -42.77 -17.61 -2.57
N LYS A 190 -43.69 -18.38 -1.95
CA LYS A 190 -44.63 -19.37 -2.47
C LYS A 190 -44.04 -20.62 -3.13
#